data_AF-A0A968IKW1-F1
#
_entry.id   AF-A0A968IKW1-F1
#
_cell.length_a   1.000
_cell.length_b   1.000
_cell.length_c   1.000
_cell.angle_alpha   90.00
_cell.angle_beta   90.00
_cell.angle_gamma   90.00
#
_symmetry.space_group_name_H-M   'P 1'
#
loop_
_entity.id
_entity.type
_entity.pdbx_description
1 polymer ?
#
loop_
_entity_poly.entity_id
_entity_poly.type
_entity_poly.pdbx_seq_one_letter_code
_entity_poly.pdbx_strand_id
1 'polypeptide(L)' 'MMILGARSWGDGDRLQQAFWNVLSNAIKFTPNGGQVTINLGQVAATSRVQAQITDTGKGISSEFCPMF' A
#
# COMPACT_ATOMS: atom_id res chain seq x y z
N MET A 1 -14.56 16.36 9.20
CA MET A 1 -13.52 15.91 8.26
C MET A 1 -14.07 14.68 7.53
N MET A 2 -14.63 14.82 6.33
CA MET A 2 -15.05 13.65 5.55
C MET A 2 -13.80 12.98 5.01
N ILE A 3 -13.48 11.78 5.50
CA ILE A 3 -12.63 10.88 4.74
C ILE A 3 -13.51 10.42 3.58
N LEU A 4 -13.20 10.84 2.35
CA LEU A 4 -13.80 10.26 1.14
C LEU A 4 -13.37 8.78 1.10
N GLY A 5 -14.08 7.93 1.83
CA GLY A 5 -13.72 6.54 2.04
C GLY A 5 -14.07 5.74 0.80
N ALA A 6 -13.06 5.20 0.12
CA ALA A 6 -13.29 4.11 -0.82
C ALA A 6 -13.83 2.90 -0.03
N ARG A 7 -14.99 2.37 -0.43
CA ARG A 7 -15.61 1.19 0.19
C ARG A 7 -15.48 0.00 -0.75
N SER A 8 -15.21 -1.16 -0.18
CA SER A 8 -15.04 -2.43 -0.88
C SER A 8 -15.61 -3.54 0.01
N TRP A 9 -16.13 -4.59 -0.62
CA TRP A 9 -16.51 -5.82 0.08
C TRP A 9 -15.31 -6.77 0.15
N GLY A 10 -15.07 -7.36 1.31
CA GLY A 10 -13.98 -8.32 1.50
C GLY A 10 -13.88 -8.81 2.94
N ASP A 11 -12.96 -9.75 3.17
CA ASP A 11 -12.60 -10.23 4.50
C ASP A 11 -11.70 -9.20 5.18
N GLY A 12 -12.21 -8.57 6.25
CA GLY A 12 -11.54 -7.48 6.95
C GLY A 12 -10.20 -7.89 7.56
N ASP A 13 -10.11 -9.07 8.14
CA ASP A 13 -8.90 -9.57 8.80
C ASP A 13 -7.81 -9.86 7.76
N ARG A 14 -8.19 -10.47 6.64
CA ARG A 14 -7.26 -10.73 5.53
C ARG A 14 -6.77 -9.43 4.89
N LEU A 15 -7.65 -8.44 4.72
CA LEU A 15 -7.27 -7.13 4.21
C LEU A 15 -6.31 -6.44 5.18
N GLN A 16 -6.62 -6.43 6.49
CA GLN A 16 -5.75 -5.86 7.51
C GLN A 16 -4.36 -6.50 7.47
N GLN A 17 -4.29 -7.83 7.39
CA GLN A 17 -3.02 -8.55 7.30
C GLN A 17 -2.22 -8.14 6.04
N ALA A 18 -2.88 -8.05 4.88
CA ALA A 18 -2.22 -7.62 3.64
C ALA A 18 -1.67 -6.20 3.75
N PHE A 19 -2.47 -5.25 4.26
CA PHE A 19 -2.02 -3.88 4.50
C PHE A 19 -0.87 -3.81 5.50
N TRP A 20 -0.95 -4.58 6.59
CA TRP A 20 0.11 -4.63 7.61
C TRP A 20 1.43 -5.13 7.02
N ASN A 21 1.39 -6.18 6.20
CA ASN A 21 2.58 -6.74 5.57
C ASN A 21 3.29 -5.71 4.68
N VAL A 22 2.53 -4.98 3.86
CA VAL A 22 3.12 -3.97 2.96
C VAL A 22 3.60 -2.73 3.74
N LEU A 23 2.78 -2.22 4.66
CA LEU A 23 3.10 -1.00 5.40
C LEU A 23 4.26 -1.20 6.38
N SER A 24 4.31 -2.34 7.07
CA SER A 24 5.43 -2.65 7.97
C SER A 24 6.76 -2.75 7.21
N ASN A 25 6.74 -3.31 5.99
CA ASN A 25 7.91 -3.32 5.12
C ASN A 25 8.32 -1.91 4.70
N ALA A 26 7.37 -1.10 4.22
CA ALA A 26 7.64 0.30 3.84
C ALA A 26 8.31 1.09 4.98
N ILE A 27 7.78 0.98 6.20
CA ILE A 27 8.34 1.63 7.38
C ILE A 27 9.74 1.08 7.70
N LYS A 28 9.89 -0.26 7.74
CA LYS A 28 11.15 -0.93 8.08
C LYS A 28 12.30 -0.54 7.15
N PHE A 29 12.01 -0.30 5.88
CA PHE A 29 13.03 -0.03 4.85
C PHE A 29 13.17 1.45 4.48
N THR A 30 12.39 2.34 5.11
CA THR A 30 12.54 3.79 4.98
C THR A 30 13.48 4.32 6.09
N PRO A 31 14.58 5.01 5.74
CA PRO A 31 15.49 5.58 6.73
C PRO A 31 14.86 6.77 7.46
N ASN A 32 15.47 7.19 8.58
CA ASN A 32 15.07 8.39 9.31
C ASN A 32 15.05 9.62 8.38
N GLY A 33 13.97 10.39 8.44
CA GLY A 33 13.75 11.55 7.55
C GLY A 33 13.16 11.19 6.19
N GLY A 34 12.97 9.91 5.88
CA GLY A 34 12.20 9.47 4.72
C GLY A 34 10.68 9.55 4.94
N GLN A 35 9.92 9.25 3.89
CA GLN A 35 8.46 9.36 3.89
C GLN A 35 7.82 8.08 3.37
N VAL A 36 6.71 7.70 4.00
CA VAL A 36 5.77 6.69 3.50
C VAL A 36 4.44 7.38 3.25
N THR A 37 3.94 7.28 2.02
CA THR A 37 2.70 7.91 1.55
C THR A 37 1.69 6.83 1.20
N ILE A 38 0.45 7.01 1.65
CA ILE A 38 -0.66 6.09 1.35
C ILE A 38 -1.73 6.88 0.59
N ASN A 39 -2.04 6.41 -0.61
CA ASN A 39 -3.14 6.92 -1.43
C ASN A 39 -4.21 5.83 -1.57
N LEU A 40 -5.47 6.21 -1.35
CA LEU A 40 -6.63 5.33 -1.53
C LEU A 40 -7.60 5.99 -2.50
N GLY A 41 -7.96 5.27 -3.56
CA GLY A 41 -8.86 5.78 -4.58
C GLY A 41 -9.72 4.68 -5.20
N GLN A 42 -10.76 5.10 -5.91
CA GLN A 42 -11.51 4.20 -6.80
C GLN A 42 -10.95 4.31 -8.22
N VAL A 43 -10.79 3.18 -8.87
CA VAL A 43 -10.42 3.10 -10.28
C VAL A 43 -11.70 3.26 -11.10
N ALA A 44 -11.90 4.45 -11.66
CA ALA A 44 -13.13 4.83 -12.38
C ALA A 44 -13.56 3.81 -13.46
N ALA A 45 -12.58 3.22 -14.16
CA ALA A 45 -12.84 2.26 -15.22
C ALA A 45 -13.29 0.86 -14.75
N THR A 46 -13.07 0.49 -13.48
CA THR A 46 -13.24 -0.91 -13.04
C THR A 46 -14.06 -1.08 -11.76
N SER A 47 -14.61 -0.01 -11.17
CA SER A 47 -15.28 -0.03 -9.86
C SER A 47 -14.46 -0.66 -8.74
N ARG A 48 -13.14 -0.81 -8.94
CA ARG A 48 -12.21 -1.37 -7.96
C ARG A 48 -11.69 -0.28 -7.05
N VAL A 49 -11.32 -0.66 -5.85
CA VAL A 49 -10.52 0.19 -4.96
C VAL A 49 -9.05 -0.08 -5.21
N GLN A 50 -8.27 0.97 -5.34
CA GLN A 50 -6.82 0.92 -5.42
C GLN A 50 -6.23 1.58 -4.18
N ALA A 51 -5.36 0.85 -3.48
CA ALA A 51 -4.49 1.39 -2.47
C ALA A 51 -3.05 1.40 -2.99
N GLN A 52 -2.38 2.53 -2.90
CA GLN A 52 -0.99 2.71 -3.27
C GLN A 52 -0.21 3.09 -2.01
N ILE A 53 0.83 2.30 -1.70
CA ILE A 53 1.79 2.60 -0.66
C ILE A 53 3.11 2.91 -1.36
N THR A 54 3.65 4.11 -1.12
CA THR A 54 4.91 4.57 -1.71
C THR A 54 5.85 4.98 -0.59
N ASP A 55 7.05 4.42 -0.58
CA ASP A 55 8.10 4.78 0.36
C ASP A 55 9.32 5.39 -0.34
N THR A 56 10.10 6.17 0.41
CA THR A 56 11.39 6.72 -0.04
C THR A 56 12.57 5.90 0.49
N GLY A 57 12.36 4.61 0.75
CA GLY A 57 13.37 3.70 1.24
C GLY A 57 14.37 3.30 0.16
N LYS A 58 15.23 2.35 0.51
CA LYS A 58 16.31 1.86 -0.36
C LYS A 58 15.84 1.04 -1.57
N GLY A 59 14.53 0.80 -1.70
CA GLY A 59 13.95 -0.09 -2.71
C GLY A 59 14.29 -1.57 -2.50
N ILE A 60 13.92 -2.37 -3.50
CA ILE A 60 14.21 -3.80 -3.58
C ILE A 60 15.09 -4.02 -4.80
N SER A 61 16.23 -4.70 -4.65
CA SER A 61 17.08 -5.07 -5.78
C SER A 61 16.29 -5.97 -6.74
N SER A 62 16.48 -5.80 -8.05
CA SER A 62 15.73 -6.51 -9.08
C SER A 62 15.86 -8.03 -8.99
N GLU A 63 16.96 -8.54 -8.42
CA GLU A 63 17.19 -9.96 -8.18
C GLU A 63 16.25 -10.58 -7.12
N PHE A 64 15.64 -9.76 -6.26
CA PHE A 64 14.61 -10.17 -5.30
C PHE A 64 13.18 -9.88 -5.79
N CYS A 65 13.03 -9.25 -6.96
CA CYS A 65 11.74 -9.02 -7.56
C CYS A 65 11.29 -10.31 -8.26
N PRO A 66 10.08 -10.84 -7.99
CA PRO A 66 9.62 -12.02 -8.68
C PRO A 66 9.48 -11.73 -10.18
N MET A 67 10.05 -12.60 -11.00
CA MET A 67 9.90 -12.56 -12.46
C MET A 67 8.54 -13.17 -12.80
N PHE A 68 7.50 -12.34 -12.93
CA PHE A 68 6.18 -12.75 -13.41
C PHE A 68 6.01 -12.42 -14.89
#